data_AF-A0A7C1XXQ6-F1
#
_entry.id   AF-A0A7C1XXQ6-F1
#
_cell.length_a   1.000
_cell.length_b   1.000
_cell.length_c   1.000
_cell.angle_alpha   90.00
_cell.angle_beta   90.00
_cell.angle_gamma   90.00
#
_symmetry.space_group_name_H-M   'P 1'
#
loop_
_entity.id
_entity.type
_entity.pdbx_description
1 polymer ?
#
loop_
_entity_poly.entity_id
_entity_poly.type
_entity_poly.pdbx_seq_one_letter_code
_entity_poly.pdbx_strand_id
1 'polypeptide(L)'
;YVGFNVLEATLPSLISKMAPPDSKGTAMGFYSSSQFLGAFIGGAGGGALLGAFGEHGVFLFCAAVAALWALVAFGMRPPRYLSSRLVPVGEVDSHQARQLAECFSQVPGVAEAVVVAEEGVAYLKVDPGALDEQALGAVAENCV
;
A
#
# COMPACT_ATOMS: atom_id res chain seq x y z
N TYR A 1 3.55 20.19 11.67
CA TYR A 1 4.58 19.15 11.87
C TYR A 1 3.99 17.73 11.90
N VAL A 2 3.12 17.39 12.85
CA VAL A 2 2.57 16.00 12.96
C VAL A 2 1.85 15.54 11.68
N GLY A 3 0.93 16.36 11.13
CA GLY A 3 0.19 15.98 9.91
C GLY A 3 1.07 15.74 8.69
N PHE A 4 2.09 16.59 8.48
CA PHE A 4 3.06 16.43 7.40
C PHE A 4 3.89 15.16 7.57
N ASN A 5 4.42 14.91 8.77
CA ASN A 5 5.24 13.72 9.05
C ASN A 5 4.43 12.43 8.87
N VAL A 6 3.17 12.42 9.32
CA VAL A 6 2.27 11.27 9.11
C VAL A 6 1.99 11.06 7.62
N LEU A 7 1.71 12.14 6.87
CA LEU A 7 1.43 12.05 5.44
C LEU A 7 2.67 11.58 4.65
N GLU A 8 3.84 12.15 4.95
CA GLU A 8 5.12 11.79 4.34
C GLU A 8 5.50 10.33 4.62
N ALA A 9 5.19 9.80 5.81
CA ALA A 9 5.45 8.40 6.13
C ALA A 9 4.45 7.44 5.45
N THR A 10 3.19 7.86 5.30
CA THR A 10 2.12 6.98 4.78
C THR A 10 2.10 6.89 3.26
N LEU A 11 2.40 7.97 2.53
CA LEU A 11 2.43 8.00 1.06
C LEU A 11 3.34 6.92 0.43
N PRO A 12 4.64 6.83 0.76
CA PRO A 12 5.53 5.82 0.19
C PRO A 12 5.14 4.40 0.64
N SER A 13 4.63 4.24 1.86
CA SER A 13 4.10 2.97 2.33
C SER A 13 2.93 2.50 1.45
N LEU A 14 1.96 3.38 1.18
CA LEU A 14 0.81 3.09 0.32
C LEU A 14 1.24 2.78 -1.13
N ILE A 15 2.15 3.56 -1.69
CA ILE A 15 2.65 3.35 -3.06
C ILE A 15 3.36 1.98 -3.16
N SER A 16 4.18 1.63 -2.17
CA SER A 16 4.87 0.33 -2.16
C SER A 16 3.92 -0.87 -1.99
N LYS A 17 2.77 -0.66 -1.32
CA LYS A 17 1.72 -1.68 -1.13
C LYS A 17 0.81 -1.83 -2.35
N MET A 18 0.56 -0.76 -3.09
CA MET A 18 -0.29 -0.78 -4.30
C MET A 18 0.49 -1.14 -5.56
N ALA A 19 1.81 -0.96 -5.58
CA ALA A 19 2.64 -1.30 -6.72
C ALA A 19 2.80 -2.83 -6.88
N PRO A 20 2.72 -3.36 -8.11
CA PRO A 20 3.08 -4.75 -8.41
C PRO A 20 4.50 -5.08 -7.91
N PRO A 21 4.76 -6.32 -7.44
CA PRO A 21 6.06 -6.72 -6.91
C PRO A 21 7.24 -6.36 -7.84
N ASP A 22 7.05 -6.56 -9.14
CA ASP A 22 8.07 -6.38 -10.17
C ASP A 22 8.30 -4.91 -10.58
N SER A 23 7.42 -3.98 -10.17
CA SER A 23 7.50 -2.56 -10.56
C SER A 23 7.51 -1.58 -9.39
N LYS A 24 7.72 -2.07 -8.16
CA LYS A 24 7.89 -1.23 -6.96
C LYS A 24 8.94 -0.14 -7.13
N GLY A 25 10.09 -0.47 -7.73
CA GLY A 25 11.17 0.48 -7.98
C GLY A 25 10.75 1.63 -8.91
N THR A 26 10.02 1.32 -9.98
CA THR A 26 9.51 2.31 -10.94
C THR A 26 8.43 3.20 -10.30
N ALA A 27 7.52 2.63 -9.52
CA ALA A 27 6.49 3.39 -8.82
C ALA A 27 7.10 4.36 -7.78
N MET A 28 8.08 3.90 -7.02
CA MET A 28 8.83 4.74 -6.08
C MET A 28 9.67 5.81 -6.80
N GLY A 29 10.25 5.47 -7.97
CA GLY A 29 10.96 6.42 -8.82
C GLY A 29 10.04 7.56 -9.30
N PHE A 30 8.86 7.23 -9.80
CA PHE A 30 7.87 8.23 -10.24
C PHE A 30 7.41 9.14 -9.08
N TYR A 31 7.19 8.56 -7.90
CA TYR A 31 6.90 9.32 -6.68
C TYR A 31 8.01 10.32 -6.35
N SER A 32 9.27 9.86 -6.34
CA SER A 32 10.44 10.70 -6.04
C SER A 32 10.61 11.83 -7.07
N SER A 33 10.49 11.53 -8.36
CA SER A 33 10.55 12.56 -9.42
C SER A 33 9.44 13.60 -9.26
N SER A 34 8.23 13.17 -8.92
CA SER A 34 7.10 14.07 -8.66
C SER A 34 7.35 14.94 -7.41
N GLN A 35 7.95 14.39 -6.36
CA GLN A 35 8.30 15.12 -5.14
C GLN A 35 9.34 16.21 -5.43
N PHE A 36 10.41 15.87 -6.16
CA PHE A 36 11.43 16.85 -6.55
C PHE A 36 10.88 17.92 -7.48
N LEU A 37 10.02 17.54 -8.44
CA LEU A 37 9.37 18.50 -9.32
C LEU A 37 8.47 19.45 -8.52
N GLY A 38 7.68 18.92 -7.59
CA GLY A 38 6.85 19.71 -6.68
C GLY A 38 7.67 20.66 -5.81
N ALA A 39 8.79 20.19 -5.24
CA ALA A 39 9.69 21.02 -4.45
C ALA A 39 10.33 22.13 -5.29
N PHE A 40 10.72 21.82 -6.53
CA PHE A 40 11.29 22.81 -7.45
C PHE A 40 10.27 23.87 -7.85
N ILE A 41 9.07 23.47 -8.33
CA ILE A 41 8.01 24.40 -8.72
C ILE A 41 7.52 25.20 -7.51
N GLY A 42 7.36 24.54 -6.36
CA GLY A 42 6.96 25.20 -5.12
C GLY A 42 8.00 26.19 -4.61
N GLY A 43 9.29 25.86 -4.68
CA GLY A 43 10.38 26.76 -4.29
C GLY A 43 10.54 27.93 -5.24
N ALA A 44 10.58 27.68 -6.56
CA ALA A 44 10.72 28.73 -7.57
C ALA A 44 9.48 29.64 -7.63
N GLY A 45 8.28 29.04 -7.65
CA GLY A 45 7.02 29.77 -7.63
C GLY A 45 6.83 30.54 -6.32
N GLY A 46 7.08 29.90 -5.17
CA GLY A 46 7.00 30.53 -3.85
C GLY A 46 7.97 31.71 -3.71
N GLY A 47 9.21 31.57 -4.20
CA GLY A 47 10.19 32.66 -4.21
C GLY A 47 9.78 33.84 -5.10
N ALA A 48 9.23 33.55 -6.29
CA ALA A 48 8.72 34.59 -7.19
C ALA A 48 7.51 35.33 -6.58
N LEU A 49 6.58 34.59 -5.96
CA LEU A 49 5.43 35.16 -5.25
C LEU A 49 5.86 35.98 -4.03
N LEU A 50 6.87 35.53 -3.28
CA LEU A 50 7.42 36.28 -2.15
C LEU A 50 7.98 37.63 -2.59
N GLY A 51 8.69 37.66 -3.73
CA GLY A 51 9.25 38.90 -4.28
C GLY A 51 8.19 39.88 -4.80
N ALA A 52 7.09 39.38 -5.39
CA ALA A 52 6.06 40.22 -6.02
C ALA A 52 4.93 40.63 -5.07
N PHE A 53 4.50 39.73 -4.18
CA PHE A 53 3.30 39.88 -3.33
C PHE A 53 3.61 39.76 -1.83
N GLY A 54 4.88 39.62 -1.45
CA GLY A 54 5.30 39.44 -0.07
C GLY A 54 4.82 38.13 0.54
N GLU A 55 4.93 38.03 1.86
CA GLU A 55 4.61 36.81 2.62
C GLU A 55 3.13 36.42 2.49
N HIS A 56 2.23 37.41 2.44
CA HIS A 56 0.79 37.19 2.30
C HIS A 56 0.43 36.44 1.01
N GLY A 57 1.08 36.77 -0.11
CA GLY A 57 0.86 36.08 -1.39
C GLY A 57 1.27 34.61 -1.34
N VAL A 58 2.38 34.31 -0.65
CA VAL A 58 2.86 32.93 -0.46
C VAL A 58 1.89 32.13 0.39
N PHE A 59 1.41 32.69 1.52
CA PHE A 59 0.44 32.00 2.37
C PHE A 59 -0.88 31.72 1.65
N LEU A 60 -1.38 32.68 0.87
CA LEU A 60 -2.62 32.52 0.11
C LEU A 60 -2.48 31.44 -0.97
N PHE A 61 -1.34 31.42 -1.67
CA PHE A 61 -1.02 30.39 -2.66
C PHE A 61 -0.94 29.00 -2.02
N CYS A 62 -0.20 28.86 -0.91
CA CYS A 62 -0.13 27.59 -0.17
C CYS A 62 -1.52 27.13 0.30
N ALA A 63 -2.36 28.05 0.79
CA ALA A 63 -3.73 27.74 1.21
C ALA A 63 -4.59 27.25 0.03
N ALA A 64 -4.48 27.90 -1.14
CA ALA A 64 -5.21 27.49 -2.34
C ALA A 64 -4.78 26.10 -2.84
N VAL A 65 -3.47 25.82 -2.86
CA VAL A 65 -2.93 24.51 -3.23
C VAL A 65 -3.37 23.43 -2.23
N ALA A 66 -3.34 23.72 -0.93
CA ALA A 66 -3.81 22.80 0.10
C ALA A 66 -5.32 22.52 -0.01
N ALA A 67 -6.13 23.54 -0.30
CA ALA A 67 -7.57 23.38 -0.51
C ALA A 67 -7.87 22.54 -1.76
N LEU A 68 -7.15 22.76 -2.86
CA LEU A 68 -7.26 21.95 -4.06
C LEU A 68 -6.89 20.49 -3.79
N TRP A 69 -5.79 20.25 -3.07
CA TRP A 69 -5.40 18.90 -2.66
C TRP A 69 -6.46 18.24 -1.78
N ALA A 70 -7.04 18.97 -0.82
CA ALA A 70 -8.09 18.45 0.05
C ALA A 70 -9.33 18.04 -0.74
N LEU A 71 -9.76 18.85 -1.72
CA LEU A 71 -10.88 18.50 -2.62
C LEU A 71 -10.63 17.19 -3.38
N VAL A 72 -9.40 16.99 -3.87
CA VAL A 72 -9.01 15.73 -4.54
C VAL A 72 -9.02 14.57 -3.55
N ALA A 73 -8.44 14.75 -2.35
CA ALA A 73 -8.35 13.73 -1.32
C ALA A 73 -9.73 13.27 -0.82
N PHE A 74 -10.71 14.18 -0.73
CA PHE A 74 -12.09 13.84 -0.35
C PHE A 74 -12.76 12.83 -1.30
N GLY A 75 -12.33 12.77 -2.56
CA GLY A 75 -12.84 11.80 -3.54
C GLY A 75 -12.14 10.43 -3.53
N MET A 76 -11.06 10.28 -2.76
CA MET A 76 -10.25 9.05 -2.77
C MET A 76 -10.91 7.96 -1.92
N ARG A 77 -11.09 6.77 -2.50
CA ARG A 77 -11.53 5.58 -1.76
C ARG A 77 -10.33 4.96 -1.02
N PRO A 78 -10.48 4.59 0.26
CA PRO A 78 -9.38 3.99 1.01
C PRO A 78 -8.96 2.65 0.39
N PRO A 79 -7.65 2.36 0.30
CA PRO A 79 -7.16 1.09 -0.22
C PRO A 79 -7.56 -0.06 0.71
N ARG A 80 -7.95 -1.21 0.13
CA ARG A 80 -8.28 -2.42 0.90
C ARG A 80 -7.04 -2.86 1.69
N TYR A 81 -7.15 -2.87 3.01
CA TYR A 81 -6.10 -3.29 3.92
C TYR A 81 -6.01 -4.83 3.90
N LEU A 82 -5.29 -5.38 2.92
CA LEU A 82 -4.94 -6.80 2.93
C LEU A 82 -3.78 -7.02 3.91
N SER A 83 -4.00 -7.87 4.91
CA SER A 83 -2.99 -8.26 5.91
C SER A 83 -2.30 -9.53 5.45
N SER A 84 -0.97 -9.62 5.60
CA SER A 84 -0.22 -10.85 5.31
C SER A 84 -0.20 -11.75 6.54
N ARG A 85 -0.70 -12.98 6.41
CA ARG A 85 -0.66 -14.02 7.46
C ARG A 85 0.22 -15.17 6.98
N LEU A 86 1.05 -15.67 7.89
CA LEU A 86 1.91 -16.82 7.67
C LEU A 86 1.27 -18.01 8.38
N VAL A 87 0.98 -19.07 7.64
CA VAL A 87 0.44 -20.32 8.18
C VAL A 87 1.49 -21.42 7.95
N PRO A 88 2.02 -22.05 8.99
CA PRO A 88 2.92 -23.18 8.82
C PRO A 88 2.14 -24.36 8.23
N VAL A 89 2.67 -24.96 7.15
CA VAL A 89 2.08 -26.12 6.47
C VAL A 89 2.95 -27.37 6.55
N GLY A 90 4.15 -27.26 7.12
CA GLY A 90 5.10 -28.37 7.26
C GLY A 90 5.88 -28.66 5.98
N GLU A 91 6.66 -29.75 5.97
CA GLU A 91 7.35 -30.19 4.77
C GLU A 91 6.34 -30.72 3.74
N VAL A 92 6.12 -29.95 2.68
CA VAL A 92 5.21 -30.30 1.59
C VAL A 92 5.96 -30.31 0.26
N ASP A 93 5.63 -31.28 -0.59
CA ASP A 93 6.24 -31.37 -1.91
C ASP A 93 5.67 -30.31 -2.87
N SER A 94 6.35 -30.05 -4.00
CA SER A 94 5.97 -28.99 -4.96
C SER A 94 4.53 -29.13 -5.49
N HIS A 95 4.04 -30.36 -5.61
CA HIS A 95 2.68 -30.67 -6.01
C HIS A 95 1.66 -30.41 -4.90
N GLN A 96 1.98 -30.80 -3.66
CA GLN A 96 1.16 -30.54 -2.48
C GLN A 96 1.05 -29.03 -2.20
N ALA A 97 2.15 -28.30 -2.33
CA ALA A 97 2.16 -26.84 -2.17
C ALA A 97 1.16 -26.14 -3.12
N ARG A 98 1.06 -26.58 -4.39
CA ARG A 98 0.06 -26.05 -5.32
C ARG A 98 -1.37 -26.38 -4.90
N GLN A 99 -1.63 -27.61 -4.48
CA GLN A 99 -2.96 -28.03 -4.01
C GLN A 99 -3.39 -27.27 -2.75
N LEU A 100 -2.48 -27.09 -1.78
CA LEU A 100 -2.75 -26.27 -0.60
C LEU A 100 -3.01 -24.81 -0.96
N ALA A 101 -2.22 -24.23 -1.88
CA ALA A 101 -2.45 -22.86 -2.34
C ALA A 101 -3.84 -22.71 -2.97
N GLU A 102 -4.28 -23.69 -3.77
CA GLU A 102 -5.64 -23.73 -4.32
C GLU A 102 -6.71 -23.86 -3.23
N CYS A 103 -6.56 -24.76 -2.24
CA CYS A 103 -7.50 -24.86 -1.12
C CYS A 103 -7.61 -23.52 -0.37
N PHE A 104 -6.49 -22.89 -0.01
CA PHE A 104 -6.47 -21.63 0.73
C PHE A 104 -7.09 -20.49 -0.07
N SER A 105 -6.94 -20.48 -1.40
CA SER A 105 -7.54 -19.45 -2.27
C SER A 105 -9.08 -19.49 -2.29
N GLN A 106 -9.70 -20.61 -1.91
CA GLN A 106 -11.17 -20.75 -1.84
C GLN A 106 -11.76 -20.25 -0.52
N VAL A 107 -10.91 -19.94 0.48
CA VAL A 107 -11.38 -19.47 1.79
C VAL A 107 -11.90 -18.03 1.66
N PRO A 108 -13.13 -17.74 2.13
CA PRO A 108 -13.67 -16.39 2.15
C PRO A 108 -12.75 -15.43 2.91
N GLY A 109 -12.41 -14.32 2.26
CA GLY A 109 -11.49 -13.31 2.81
C GLY A 109 -10.02 -13.54 2.49
N VAL A 110 -9.64 -14.64 1.84
CA VAL A 110 -8.30 -14.79 1.25
C VAL A 110 -8.28 -14.14 -0.13
N ALA A 111 -7.45 -13.11 -0.30
CA ALA A 111 -7.26 -12.42 -1.56
C ALA A 111 -6.15 -13.04 -2.42
N GLU A 112 -5.13 -13.63 -1.78
CA GLU A 112 -4.02 -14.31 -2.46
C GLU A 112 -3.43 -15.35 -1.51
N ALA A 113 -3.11 -16.55 -2.02
CA ALA A 113 -2.48 -17.62 -1.27
C ALA A 113 -1.28 -18.16 -2.06
N VAL A 114 -0.10 -18.16 -1.43
CA VAL A 114 1.14 -18.68 -2.02
C VAL A 114 1.80 -19.59 -1.00
N VAL A 115 2.06 -20.84 -1.38
CA VAL A 115 2.75 -21.82 -0.51
C VAL A 115 4.18 -21.97 -0.98
N VAL A 116 5.13 -21.76 -0.07
CA VAL A 116 6.57 -21.92 -0.33
C VAL A 116 7.00 -23.25 0.28
N ALA A 117 7.10 -24.28 -0.57
CA ALA A 117 7.47 -25.65 -0.18
C ALA A 117 8.81 -25.73 0.57
N GLU A 118 9.81 -24.96 0.12
CA GLU A 118 11.14 -24.92 0.73
C GLU A 118 11.14 -24.38 2.17
N GLU A 119 10.20 -23.49 2.49
CA GLU A 119 10.07 -22.91 3.83
C GLU A 119 9.03 -23.64 4.69
N GLY A 120 8.19 -24.47 4.09
CA GLY A 120 7.06 -25.13 4.75
C GLY A 120 6.00 -24.15 5.27
N VAL A 121 5.84 -23.00 4.60
CA VAL A 121 4.96 -21.90 5.02
C VAL A 121 4.05 -21.45 3.87
N ALA A 122 2.78 -21.22 4.20
CA ALA A 122 1.80 -20.55 3.35
C ALA A 122 1.70 -19.06 3.68
N TYR A 123 1.95 -18.22 2.68
CA TYR A 123 1.78 -16.77 2.70
C TYR A 123 0.39 -16.41 2.17
N LEU A 124 -0.48 -15.95 3.07
CA LEU A 124 -1.86 -15.58 2.75
C LEU A 124 -2.04 -14.07 2.86
N LYS A 125 -2.47 -13.41 1.79
CA LYS A 125 -2.99 -12.04 1.87
C LYS A 125 -4.49 -12.11 2.14
N VAL A 126 -4.89 -11.68 3.32
CA VAL A 126 -6.27 -11.80 3.81
C VAL A 126 -6.89 -10.43 4.07
N ASP A 127 -8.17 -10.29 3.81
CA ASP A 127 -8.98 -9.15 4.23
C ASP A 127 -9.44 -9.39 5.68
N PRO A 128 -8.88 -8.69 6.69
CA PRO A 128 -9.19 -8.96 8.08
C PRO A 128 -10.66 -8.67 8.45
N GLY A 129 -11.40 -7.92 7.63
CA GLY A 129 -12.84 -7.68 7.84
C GLY A 129 -13.75 -8.78 7.29
N ALA A 130 -13.24 -9.65 6.42
CA ALA A 130 -14.02 -10.68 5.73
C ALA A 130 -13.44 -12.10 5.88
N LEU A 131 -12.33 -12.24 6.61
CA LEU A 131 -11.67 -13.53 6.82
C LEU A 131 -12.50 -14.42 7.75
N ASP A 132 -12.85 -15.60 7.24
CA ASP A 132 -13.43 -16.66 8.04
C ASP A 132 -12.30 -17.49 8.68
N GLU A 133 -12.02 -17.21 9.97
CA GLU A 133 -10.98 -17.93 10.72
C GLU A 133 -11.31 -19.42 10.91
N GLN A 134 -12.59 -19.79 10.95
CA GLN A 134 -13.00 -21.20 11.10
C GLN A 134 -12.74 -21.96 9.81
N ALA A 135 -13.10 -21.38 8.66
CA ALA A 135 -12.81 -21.96 7.36
C ALA A 135 -11.29 -22.06 7.10
N LEU A 136 -10.52 -21.05 7.54
CA LEU A 136 -9.07 -21.07 7.41
C LEU A 136 -8.42 -22.21 8.23
N GLY A 137 -8.86 -22.40 9.48
CA GLY A 137 -8.38 -23.50 10.33
C GLY A 137 -8.76 -24.87 9.77
N ALA A 138 -9.99 -25.03 9.28
CA ALA A 138 -10.44 -26.27 8.68
C ALA A 138 -9.65 -26.64 7.41
N VAL A 139 -9.23 -25.68 6.60
CA VAL A 139 -8.37 -25.94 5.43
C VAL A 139 -6.94 -26.29 5.84
N ALA A 140 -6.42 -25.65 6.89
CA ALA A 140 -5.10 -25.99 7.43
C ALA A 140 -5.05 -27.40 8.04
N GLU A 141 -6.18 -27.93 8.53
CA GLU A 141 -6.28 -29.30 9.04
C GLU A 141 -6.67 -30.35 7.99
N ASN A 142 -7.46 -29.98 6.96
CA ASN A 142 -7.99 -30.93 5.96
C ASN A 142 -7.19 -31.01 4.65
N CYS A 143 -6.40 -29.99 4.28
CA CYS A 143 -5.57 -30.01 3.06
C CYS A 143 -4.08 -30.28 3.34
N VAL A 144 -3.67 -30.47 4.60
CA VAL A 144 -2.35 -30.98 5.02
C VAL A 144 -2.40 -32.50 5.16
#